data_AF-A0A5S6QK68-F1
#
_entry.id   AF-A0A5S6QK68-F1
#
_cell.length_a   1.000
_cell.length_b   1.000
_cell.length_c   1.000
_cell.angle_alpha   90.00
_cell.angle_beta   90.00
_cell.angle_gamma   90.00
#
_symmetry.space_group_name_H-M   'P 1'
#
loop_
_entity.id
_entity.type
_entity.pdbx_description
1 polymer ?
#
loop_
_entity_poly.entity_id
_entity_poly.type
_entity_poly.pdbx_seq_one_letter_code
_entity_poly.pdbx_strand_id
1 'polypeptide(L)'
;MEFGVWQLSLADVATAMPFSHFVSKENWQPQTRNGQTGNAANRQNLARNKSFIQLIYSTFSGRVCLVNSLILPMQRNLFTTLQLLRSTFRRFCHNGIAKTQQSAVNSQVETSLSVISSVNERITNRTHGHLFAVVKLGDQQFKIATEDIIVCDGHLPVSLGQKIFLQKVLCVGAREFTLIGTPLLPKEKVRVKATCIEKTLSNLEIDYFFVRRKNIRRLRLTRKPLTLLRINDIELLEPLQPSETESKS
;
A
#
# COMPACT_ATOMS: atom_id res chain seq x y z
N MET A 1 40.18 57.46 -2.44
CA MET A 1 39.24 58.20 -3.27
C MET A 1 39.52 57.79 -4.70
N GLU A 2 38.67 56.95 -5.26
CA GLU A 2 38.34 56.89 -6.68
C GLU A 2 37.30 55.77 -6.86
N PHE A 3 36.10 56.19 -7.25
CA PHE A 3 34.93 55.35 -7.46
C PHE A 3 34.95 54.86 -8.92
N GLY A 4 35.12 53.55 -9.11
CA GLY A 4 35.00 52.89 -10.41
C GLY A 4 33.58 52.40 -10.64
N VAL A 5 32.79 53.24 -11.32
CA VAL A 5 31.50 52.91 -11.93
C VAL A 5 31.72 51.86 -13.02
N TRP A 6 31.00 50.74 -12.97
CA TRP A 6 30.82 49.87 -14.14
C TRP A 6 29.34 49.67 -14.43
N GLN A 7 29.02 50.14 -15.62
CA GLN A 7 27.75 50.23 -16.31
C GLN A 7 27.22 48.82 -16.64
N LEU A 8 25.97 48.57 -16.31
CA LEU A 8 25.18 47.46 -16.87
C LEU A 8 24.89 47.78 -18.34
N SER A 9 25.41 46.98 -19.27
CA SER A 9 24.87 46.88 -20.62
C SER A 9 24.06 45.60 -20.75
N LEU A 10 22.74 45.74 -20.69
CA LEU A 10 21.77 44.79 -21.22
C LEU A 10 21.79 44.89 -22.75
N ALA A 11 22.48 43.96 -23.41
CA ALA A 11 22.21 43.57 -24.79
C ALA A 11 22.87 42.21 -25.04
N ASP A 12 22.13 41.32 -25.71
CA ASP A 12 22.60 40.14 -26.44
C ASP A 12 23.08 38.93 -25.62
N VAL A 13 22.15 38.07 -25.20
CA VAL A 13 21.91 36.72 -25.78
C VAL A 13 20.59 36.20 -25.19
N ALA A 14 19.48 36.64 -25.77
CA ALA A 14 18.15 36.05 -25.57
C ALA A 14 17.69 35.49 -26.92
N THR A 15 18.11 34.27 -27.25
CA THR A 15 17.48 33.53 -28.34
C THR A 15 16.29 32.77 -27.78
N ALA A 16 15.15 33.45 -27.81
CA ALA A 16 13.84 32.82 -27.81
C ALA A 16 13.75 31.87 -29.02
N MET A 17 13.40 30.62 -28.79
CA MET A 17 12.89 29.71 -29.82
C MET A 17 11.42 29.46 -29.53
N PRO A 18 10.50 30.17 -30.22
CA PRO A 18 9.12 29.75 -30.35
C PRO A 18 9.00 28.92 -31.62
N PHE A 19 8.67 27.63 -31.54
CA PHE A 19 8.01 26.97 -32.66
C PHE A 19 7.10 25.85 -32.19
N SER A 20 5.85 26.24 -32.02
CA SER A 20 4.69 25.41 -32.27
C SER A 20 4.80 24.78 -33.66
N HIS A 21 5.09 23.48 -33.74
CA HIS A 21 4.58 22.65 -34.82
C HIS A 21 3.55 21.70 -34.25
N PHE A 22 2.31 22.18 -34.26
CA PHE A 22 1.11 21.38 -34.27
C PHE A 22 1.17 20.52 -35.54
N VAL A 23 1.65 19.28 -35.41
CA VAL A 23 1.46 18.26 -36.45
C VAL A 23 0.12 17.61 -36.16
N SER A 24 -0.87 17.98 -36.97
CA SER A 24 -2.15 17.31 -37.07
C SER A 24 -1.95 15.80 -37.10
N LYS A 25 -2.51 15.09 -36.12
CA LYS A 25 -2.79 13.65 -36.25
C LYS A 25 -4.00 13.49 -37.17
N GLU A 26 -3.78 13.74 -38.45
CA GLU A 26 -4.63 13.22 -39.52
C GLU A 26 -3.73 12.43 -40.49
N ASN A 27 -4.26 11.31 -40.96
CA ASN A 27 -3.63 10.32 -41.83
C ASN A 27 -2.56 9.41 -41.23
N TRP A 28 -3.01 8.47 -40.40
CA TRP A 28 -2.48 7.11 -40.45
C TRP A 28 -3.49 6.22 -41.20
N GLN A 29 -3.30 6.04 -42.51
CA GLN A 29 -4.03 5.02 -43.27
C GLN A 29 -3.15 3.78 -43.41
N PRO A 30 -3.64 2.58 -43.07
CA PRO A 30 -2.91 1.35 -43.39
C PRO A 30 -2.93 1.15 -44.91
N GLN A 31 -1.76 1.18 -45.56
CA GLN A 31 -1.66 0.79 -46.96
C GLN A 31 -1.85 -0.73 -47.09
N THR A 32 -2.90 -1.15 -47.80
CA THR A 32 -3.06 -2.54 -48.23
C THR A 32 -2.28 -2.76 -49.53
N ARG A 33 -1.52 -3.85 -49.61
CA ARG A 33 -0.55 -4.13 -50.68
C ARG A 33 -1.15 -4.27 -52.08
N ASN A 34 -2.47 -4.35 -52.23
CA ASN A 34 -3.13 -4.46 -53.53
C ASN A 34 -4.21 -3.38 -53.62
N GLY A 35 -4.03 -2.43 -54.55
CA GLY A 35 -5.01 -1.39 -54.85
C GLY A 35 -6.27 -1.99 -55.46
N GLN A 36 -7.33 -2.10 -54.66
CA GLN A 36 -8.72 -2.12 -55.12
C GLN A 36 -9.57 -1.38 -54.09
N THR A 37 -10.32 -0.37 -54.56
CA THR A 37 -11.28 0.39 -53.78
C THR A 37 -12.49 -0.49 -53.45
N GLY A 38 -12.56 -0.96 -52.21
CA GLY A 38 -13.72 -1.67 -51.69
C GLY A 38 -14.92 -0.72 -51.52
N ASN A 39 -15.96 -0.99 -52.30
CA ASN A 39 -17.23 -0.27 -52.40
C ASN A 39 -17.80 0.21 -51.06
N ALA A 40 -18.36 1.43 -51.08
CA ALA A 40 -19.04 2.14 -49.99
C ALA A 40 -20.27 1.42 -49.36
N ALA A 41 -20.55 0.18 -49.75
CA ALA A 41 -21.73 -0.60 -49.37
C ALA A 41 -21.58 -1.40 -48.07
N ASN A 42 -20.44 -1.38 -47.37
CA ASN A 42 -20.28 -2.13 -46.10
C ASN A 42 -20.10 -1.25 -44.85
N ARG A 43 -20.31 0.07 -44.95
CA ARG A 43 -20.37 0.98 -43.78
C ARG A 43 -21.68 0.89 -42.99
N GLN A 44 -22.73 0.29 -43.57
CA GLN A 44 -24.05 0.22 -42.93
C GLN A 44 -24.28 -1.00 -42.03
N ASN A 45 -23.40 -2.01 -42.06
CA ASN A 45 -23.53 -3.22 -41.23
C ASN A 45 -22.77 -3.18 -39.90
N LEU A 46 -21.99 -2.13 -39.63
CA LEU A 46 -21.34 -1.91 -38.32
C LEU A 46 -22.18 -0.99 -37.39
N ALA A 47 -23.25 -0.39 -37.92
CA ALA A 47 -24.13 0.52 -37.17
C ALA A 47 -25.40 -0.14 -36.59
N ARG A 48 -25.69 -1.41 -36.92
CA ARG A 48 -26.86 -2.15 -36.37
C ARG A 48 -26.56 -3.03 -35.16
N ASN A 49 -25.31 -3.15 -34.72
CA ASN A 49 -24.96 -4.00 -33.58
C ASN A 49 -24.20 -3.25 -32.46
N LYS A 50 -24.51 -1.96 -32.29
CA LYS A 50 -24.04 -1.14 -31.16
C LYS A 50 -25.04 -1.05 -30.00
N SER A 51 -26.23 -1.63 -30.13
CA SER A 51 -27.29 -1.57 -29.11
C SER A 51 -27.43 -2.84 -28.25
N PHE A 52 -26.54 -3.84 -28.37
CA PHE A 52 -26.71 -5.11 -27.66
C PHE A 52 -25.61 -5.49 -26.66
N ILE A 53 -24.56 -4.67 -26.50
CA ILE A 53 -23.53 -4.90 -25.46
C ILE A 53 -23.18 -3.56 -24.80
N GLN A 54 -24.17 -2.98 -24.11
CA GLN A 54 -23.95 -1.81 -23.27
C GLN A 54 -24.77 -1.83 -21.97
N LEU A 55 -25.20 -3.02 -21.52
CA LEU A 55 -26.15 -3.18 -20.41
C LEU A 55 -25.60 -3.90 -19.17
N ILE A 56 -24.28 -3.95 -18.93
CA ILE A 56 -23.73 -4.59 -17.71
C ILE A 56 -22.69 -3.75 -16.93
N TYR A 57 -22.30 -2.56 -17.38
CA TYR A 57 -21.33 -1.74 -16.62
C TYR A 57 -21.77 -0.30 -16.43
N SER A 58 -22.81 -0.07 -15.61
CA SER A 58 -23.08 1.26 -15.05
C SER A 58 -23.89 1.19 -13.76
N THR A 59 -23.32 0.59 -12.71
CA THR A 59 -23.72 0.86 -11.33
C THR A 59 -22.50 0.84 -10.43
N PHE A 60 -21.80 1.98 -10.36
CA PHE A 60 -20.97 2.28 -9.21
C PHE A 60 -21.10 3.76 -8.87
N SER A 61 -21.28 4.02 -7.57
CA SER A 61 -21.16 5.34 -6.92
C SER A 61 -22.29 6.32 -7.27
N GLY A 62 -23.27 6.64 -6.40
CA GLY A 62 -23.20 6.71 -4.95
C GLY A 62 -22.39 7.92 -4.51
N ARG A 63 -22.97 9.14 -4.61
CA ARG A 63 -22.96 10.20 -3.56
C ARG A 63 -23.57 11.53 -4.04
N VAL A 64 -24.61 11.95 -3.29
CA VAL A 64 -24.91 13.30 -2.73
C VAL A 64 -25.07 14.49 -3.69
N CYS A 65 -26.24 15.15 -3.63
CA CYS A 65 -26.38 16.57 -3.26
C CYS A 65 -27.86 17.04 -3.24
N LEU A 66 -28.29 17.50 -2.06
CA LEU A 66 -29.17 18.63 -1.74
C LEU A 66 -30.35 18.99 -2.67
N VAL A 67 -31.56 18.93 -2.10
CA VAL A 67 -32.47 20.09 -2.09
C VAL A 67 -33.24 20.12 -0.78
N ASN A 68 -33.04 21.22 -0.09
CA ASN A 68 -33.72 21.68 1.10
C ASN A 68 -35.04 22.34 0.66
N SER A 69 -36.13 22.19 1.43
CA SER A 69 -37.11 23.24 1.79
C SER A 69 -38.55 22.72 1.91
N LEU A 70 -39.10 22.87 3.12
CA LEU A 70 -40.53 23.02 3.51
C LEU A 70 -41.47 21.85 3.12
N ILE A 71 -42.25 21.24 4.02
CA ILE A 71 -43.40 21.82 4.74
C ILE A 71 -43.71 20.94 5.97
N LEU A 72 -43.83 21.55 7.15
CA LEU A 72 -44.56 21.07 8.34
C LEU A 72 -45.91 21.83 8.40
N PRO A 73 -46.87 21.59 9.32
CA PRO A 73 -47.16 20.47 10.24
C PRO A 73 -48.68 20.09 10.29
N MET A 74 -49.09 18.98 10.94
CA MET A 74 -50.39 19.00 11.67
C MET A 74 -50.50 17.94 12.79
N GLN A 75 -50.38 18.46 14.02
CA GLN A 75 -51.12 18.17 15.28
C GLN A 75 -51.09 16.77 15.95
N ARG A 76 -50.44 16.79 17.11
CA ARG A 76 -50.90 16.39 18.47
C ARG A 76 -50.98 14.90 18.88
N ASN A 77 -49.99 14.54 19.71
CA ASN A 77 -50.10 14.02 21.09
C ASN A 77 -51.27 13.09 21.42
N LEU A 78 -50.94 11.88 21.91
CA LEU A 78 -51.41 11.39 23.21
C LEU A 78 -50.37 10.47 23.85
N PHE A 79 -50.03 10.86 25.08
CA PHE A 79 -49.37 10.16 26.17
C PHE A 79 -49.44 8.61 26.21
N THR A 80 -48.28 8.00 26.50
CA THR A 80 -48.01 6.88 27.42
C THR A 80 -49.03 5.74 27.58
N THR A 81 -48.56 4.48 27.47
CA THR A 81 -48.39 3.55 28.62
C THR A 81 -48.02 2.12 28.17
N LEU A 82 -47.18 1.44 28.97
CA LEU A 82 -47.12 -0.04 29.20
C LEU A 82 -46.63 -0.91 28.00
N GLN A 83 -45.64 -1.83 28.04
CA GLN A 83 -44.89 -2.57 29.08
C GLN A 83 -43.56 -3.03 28.43
N LEU A 84 -42.35 -2.83 28.98
CA LEU A 84 -41.72 -3.65 30.03
C LEU A 84 -41.98 -5.17 29.92
N LEU A 85 -41.28 -5.86 29.01
CA LEU A 85 -40.92 -7.29 29.14
C LEU A 85 -39.83 -7.73 28.13
N ARG A 86 -38.64 -7.12 28.25
CA ARG A 86 -37.35 -7.76 27.89
C ARG A 86 -36.31 -7.40 28.95
N SER A 87 -36.67 -7.61 30.21
CA SER A 87 -35.82 -7.23 31.35
C SER A 87 -35.89 -8.24 32.48
N THR A 88 -35.97 -9.54 32.19
CA THR A 88 -35.81 -10.62 33.19
C THR A 88 -35.33 -11.91 32.52
N PHE A 89 -34.21 -11.86 31.78
CA PHE A 89 -33.42 -13.09 31.50
C PHE A 89 -31.92 -12.83 31.45
N ARG A 90 -31.42 -11.93 32.31
CA ARG A 90 -29.99 -11.77 32.64
C ARG A 90 -29.84 -11.43 34.13
N ARG A 91 -30.37 -12.28 35.00
CA ARG A 91 -30.02 -12.27 36.43
C ARG A 91 -30.04 -13.71 36.95
N PHE A 92 -29.05 -14.48 36.54
CA PHE A 92 -28.45 -15.51 37.39
C PHE A 92 -27.11 -15.88 36.77
N CYS A 93 -26.09 -16.06 37.62
CA CYS A 93 -24.68 -16.27 37.30
C CYS A 93 -23.91 -15.02 36.83
N HIS A 94 -23.46 -14.16 37.75
CA HIS A 94 -22.37 -13.21 37.44
C HIS A 94 -21.26 -13.03 38.50
N ASN A 95 -21.36 -13.58 39.72
CA ASN A 95 -20.34 -13.27 40.75
C ASN A 95 -19.50 -14.47 41.23
N GLY A 96 -19.68 -15.68 40.67
CA GLY A 96 -18.87 -16.86 41.01
C GLY A 96 -17.71 -17.17 40.05
N ILE A 97 -17.71 -16.57 38.86
CA ILE A 97 -16.75 -16.87 37.79
C ILE A 97 -15.57 -15.88 37.80
N ALA A 98 -15.78 -14.63 38.24
CA ALA A 98 -14.75 -13.59 38.21
C ALA A 98 -13.56 -13.89 39.13
N LYS A 99 -13.77 -14.47 40.33
CA LYS A 99 -12.69 -14.74 41.31
C LYS A 99 -11.82 -15.93 40.93
N THR A 100 -12.41 -16.99 40.37
CA THR A 100 -11.66 -18.17 39.87
C THR A 100 -10.96 -17.87 38.54
N GLN A 101 -11.51 -16.96 37.72
CA GLN A 101 -10.82 -16.45 36.55
C GLN A 101 -9.67 -15.50 36.94
N GLN A 102 -9.82 -14.67 37.98
CA GLN A 102 -8.75 -13.78 38.44
C GLN A 102 -7.53 -14.53 38.98
N SER A 103 -7.69 -15.63 39.72
CA SER A 103 -6.53 -16.40 40.20
C SER A 103 -5.76 -17.11 39.08
N ALA A 104 -6.46 -17.65 38.07
CA ALA A 104 -5.84 -18.24 36.90
C ALA A 104 -5.19 -17.20 35.96
N VAL A 105 -5.76 -16.01 35.86
CA VAL A 105 -5.20 -14.90 35.08
C VAL A 105 -3.92 -14.37 35.74
N ASN A 106 -3.88 -14.26 37.07
CA ASN A 106 -2.70 -13.76 37.79
C ASN A 106 -1.46 -14.66 37.59
N SER A 107 -1.60 -15.99 37.61
CA SER A 107 -0.49 -16.92 37.37
C SER A 107 0.02 -16.90 35.92
N GLN A 108 -0.86 -16.66 34.94
CA GLN A 108 -0.48 -16.48 33.53
C GLN A 108 0.29 -15.16 33.32
N VAL A 109 -0.08 -14.11 34.04
CA VAL A 109 0.65 -12.83 33.97
C VAL A 109 2.07 -12.98 34.52
N GLU A 110 2.26 -13.63 35.67
CA GLU A 110 3.59 -13.85 36.26
C GLU A 110 4.54 -14.64 35.36
N THR A 111 4.04 -15.72 34.74
CA THR A 111 4.83 -16.52 33.79
C THR A 111 5.22 -15.71 32.55
N SER A 112 4.30 -14.89 32.02
CA SER A 112 4.59 -14.01 30.89
C SER A 112 5.66 -12.97 31.22
N LEU A 113 5.62 -12.37 32.41
CA LEU A 113 6.60 -11.39 32.87
C LEU A 113 8.00 -12.01 33.02
N SER A 114 8.09 -13.23 33.55
CA SER A 114 9.35 -13.98 33.66
C SER A 114 9.97 -14.32 32.30
N VAL A 115 9.14 -14.69 31.31
CA VAL A 115 9.61 -14.91 29.94
C VAL A 115 10.11 -13.60 29.32
N ILE A 116 9.38 -12.49 29.52
CA ILE A 116 9.77 -11.18 28.99
C ILE A 116 11.09 -10.71 29.61
N SER A 117 11.31 -10.88 30.92
CA SER A 117 12.58 -10.52 31.56
C SER A 117 13.74 -11.35 31.01
N SER A 118 13.54 -12.66 30.84
CA SER A 118 14.54 -13.56 30.26
C SER A 118 14.91 -13.18 28.82
N VAL A 119 13.94 -12.76 28.02
CA VAL A 119 14.17 -12.26 26.65
C VAL A 119 14.90 -10.92 26.67
N ASN A 120 14.51 -10.01 27.57
CA ASN A 120 15.15 -8.71 27.71
C ASN A 120 16.63 -8.83 28.05
N GLU A 121 17.00 -9.71 28.99
CA GLU A 121 18.40 -9.98 29.33
C GLU A 121 19.22 -10.42 28.10
N ARG A 122 18.63 -11.24 27.22
CA ARG A 122 19.29 -11.70 25.98
C ARG A 122 19.43 -10.57 24.95
N ILE A 123 18.45 -9.68 24.89
CA ILE A 123 18.50 -8.50 24.02
C ILE A 123 19.57 -7.52 24.51
N THR A 124 19.59 -7.20 25.82
CA THR A 124 20.55 -6.26 26.41
C THR A 124 21.98 -6.78 26.32
N ASN A 125 22.18 -8.07 26.60
CA ASN A 125 23.51 -8.68 26.56
C ASN A 125 23.97 -9.01 25.13
N ARG A 126 23.12 -8.81 24.12
CA ARG A 126 23.35 -9.19 22.71
C ARG A 126 23.81 -10.64 22.56
N THR A 127 23.33 -11.54 23.42
CA THR A 127 23.69 -12.97 23.41
C THR A 127 22.87 -13.77 22.39
N HIS A 128 22.08 -13.09 21.56
CA HIS A 128 21.34 -13.70 20.48
C HIS A 128 22.25 -13.98 19.28
N GLY A 129 22.01 -15.12 18.62
CA GLY A 129 22.67 -15.45 17.35
C GLY A 129 22.07 -14.67 16.18
N HIS A 130 22.16 -15.25 14.97
CA HIS A 130 21.60 -14.66 13.77
C HIS A 130 20.11 -14.32 13.89
N LEU A 131 19.76 -13.11 13.48
CA LEU A 131 18.39 -12.62 13.43
C LEU A 131 17.82 -12.79 12.03
N PHE A 132 16.54 -13.13 11.97
CA PHE A 132 15.73 -13.00 10.77
C PHE A 132 14.57 -12.04 11.05
N ALA A 133 14.07 -11.41 10.00
CA ALA A 133 12.89 -10.54 10.09
C ALA A 133 11.89 -10.87 8.98
N VAL A 134 10.63 -10.53 9.22
CA VAL A 134 9.60 -10.48 8.19
C VAL A 134 9.24 -9.02 7.98
N VAL A 135 9.54 -8.50 6.79
CA VAL A 135 9.28 -7.11 6.41
C VAL A 135 8.24 -7.04 5.31
N LYS A 136 7.41 -6.01 5.35
CA LYS A 136 6.43 -5.74 4.29
C LYS A 136 6.89 -4.57 3.43
N LEU A 137 7.15 -4.85 2.16
CA LEU A 137 7.50 -3.84 1.15
C LEU A 137 6.47 -3.88 0.03
N GLY A 138 5.83 -2.73 -0.21
CA GLY A 138 4.63 -2.67 -1.04
C GLY A 138 3.56 -3.63 -0.52
N ASP A 139 3.13 -4.53 -1.40
CA ASP A 139 2.08 -5.52 -1.12
C ASP A 139 2.62 -6.90 -0.72
N GLN A 140 3.93 -7.11 -0.81
CA GLN A 140 4.56 -8.40 -0.54
C GLN A 140 5.28 -8.40 0.82
N GLN A 141 5.36 -9.59 1.42
CA GLN A 141 6.10 -9.83 2.65
C GLN A 141 7.35 -10.64 2.33
N PHE A 142 8.49 -10.23 2.89
CA PHE A 142 9.77 -10.86 2.68
C PHE A 142 10.30 -11.38 4.01
N LYS A 143 10.61 -12.67 4.06
CA LYS A 143 11.47 -13.24 5.10
C LYS A 143 12.91 -12.94 4.72
N ILE A 144 13.62 -12.26 5.60
CA ILE A 144 14.97 -11.77 5.34
C ILE A 144 15.90 -12.13 6.50
N ALA A 145 17.17 -12.35 6.18
CA ALA A 145 18.30 -12.38 7.10
C ALA A 145 19.26 -11.22 6.76
N THR A 146 20.27 -11.04 7.60
CA THR A 146 21.43 -10.20 7.26
C THR A 146 22.08 -10.75 6.00
N GLU A 147 22.59 -9.87 5.13
CA GLU A 147 23.27 -10.30 3.90
C GLU A 147 22.37 -11.02 2.88
N ASP A 148 21.06 -10.75 2.88
CA ASP A 148 20.16 -11.20 1.82
C ASP A 148 19.98 -10.14 0.74
N ILE A 149 19.72 -10.58 -0.50
CA ILE A 149 19.27 -9.70 -1.60
C ILE A 149 17.78 -9.92 -1.81
N ILE A 150 17.01 -8.84 -1.73
CA ILE A 150 15.58 -8.85 -2.04
C ILE A 150 15.33 -8.12 -3.34
N VAL A 151 14.43 -8.67 -4.16
CA VAL A 151 13.93 -8.03 -5.38
C VAL A 151 12.59 -7.38 -5.03
N CYS A 152 12.54 -6.06 -5.19
CA CYS A 152 11.31 -5.29 -5.00
C CYS A 152 10.74 -4.91 -6.36
N ASP A 153 9.43 -5.13 -6.51
CA ASP A 153 8.69 -4.66 -7.66
C ASP A 153 8.53 -3.13 -7.61
N GLY A 154 8.71 -2.48 -8.76
CA GLY A 154 8.52 -1.04 -8.91
C GLY A 154 9.80 -0.21 -8.78
N HIS A 155 9.63 1.08 -9.02
CA HIS A 155 10.71 2.05 -8.90
C HIS A 155 10.69 2.68 -7.50
N LEU A 156 11.69 2.36 -6.69
CA LEU A 156 11.88 3.04 -5.40
C LEU A 156 12.59 4.40 -5.62
N PRO A 157 12.17 5.48 -4.93
CA PRO A 157 12.78 6.81 -5.01
C PRO A 157 14.07 6.87 -4.16
N VAL A 158 15.00 5.96 -4.44
CA VAL A 158 16.26 5.76 -3.71
C VAL A 158 17.40 5.69 -4.73
N SER A 159 18.51 6.39 -4.51
CA SER A 159 19.67 6.33 -5.40
C SER A 159 20.43 5.01 -5.26
N LEU A 160 21.15 4.59 -6.30
CA LEU A 160 22.04 3.43 -6.22
C LEU A 160 23.10 3.65 -5.12
N GLY A 161 23.36 2.64 -4.29
CA GLY A 161 24.27 2.72 -3.15
C GLY A 161 23.72 3.43 -1.90
N GLN A 162 22.52 4.03 -1.97
CA GLN A 162 21.93 4.71 -0.82
C GLN A 162 21.44 3.70 0.22
N LYS A 163 21.72 4.00 1.50
CA LYS A 163 21.24 3.24 2.66
C LYS A 163 19.85 3.73 3.08
N ILE A 164 18.93 2.80 3.30
CA ILE A 164 17.55 3.04 3.70
C ILE A 164 17.16 2.19 4.90
N PHE A 165 16.15 2.64 5.64
CA PHE A 165 15.57 1.90 6.75
C PHE A 165 14.20 1.33 6.36
N LEU A 166 14.00 0.03 6.56
CA LEU A 166 12.71 -0.59 6.31
C LEU A 166 11.83 -0.43 7.56
N GLN A 167 10.79 0.41 7.45
CA GLN A 167 9.96 0.77 8.60
C GLN A 167 8.91 -0.28 8.98
N LYS A 168 8.38 -1.01 7.98
CA LYS A 168 7.27 -1.96 8.17
C LYS A 168 7.82 -3.35 8.46
N VAL A 169 8.21 -3.57 9.71
CA VAL A 169 8.64 -4.88 10.23
C VAL A 169 7.47 -5.51 10.97
N LEU A 170 7.15 -6.77 10.64
CA LEU A 170 6.03 -7.51 11.23
C LEU A 170 6.52 -8.41 12.36
N CYS A 171 7.67 -9.06 12.13
CA CYS A 171 8.22 -10.05 13.04
C CYS A 171 9.75 -9.99 12.99
N VAL A 172 10.41 -10.22 14.12
CA VAL A 172 11.85 -10.47 14.22
C VAL A 172 12.07 -11.70 15.07
N GLY A 173 12.85 -12.65 14.58
CA GLY A 173 13.17 -13.87 15.31
C GLY A 173 14.66 -14.08 15.43
N ALA A 174 15.05 -14.59 16.60
CA ALA A 174 16.31 -15.26 16.83
C ALA A 174 16.05 -16.77 16.91
N ARG A 175 17.12 -17.55 17.15
CA ARG A 175 16.99 -19.00 17.40
C ARG A 175 16.09 -19.32 18.61
N GLU A 176 16.11 -18.47 19.63
CA GLU A 176 15.56 -18.80 20.96
C GLU A 176 14.29 -18.00 21.29
N PHE A 177 14.09 -16.84 20.67
CA PHE A 177 12.93 -16.00 20.90
C PHE A 177 12.44 -15.39 19.59
N THR A 178 11.18 -14.98 19.57
CA THR A 178 10.59 -14.29 18.42
C THR A 178 9.68 -13.18 18.92
N LEU A 179 9.87 -11.99 18.36
CA LEU A 179 9.06 -10.81 18.58
C LEU A 179 8.06 -10.69 17.43
N ILE A 180 6.77 -10.77 17.74
CA ILE A 180 5.69 -10.65 16.76
C ILE A 180 4.91 -9.36 17.05
N GLY A 181 4.72 -8.55 16.02
CA GLY A 181 3.94 -7.31 16.12
C GLY A 181 2.44 -7.52 15.94
N THR A 182 1.65 -6.51 16.31
CA THR A 182 0.20 -6.47 16.16
C THR A 182 -0.23 -5.20 15.40
N PRO A 183 -0.31 -5.20 14.06
CA PRO A 183 0.31 -6.12 13.10
C PRO A 183 1.79 -5.79 12.81
N LEU A 184 2.29 -4.63 13.24
CA LEU A 184 3.67 -4.18 13.04
C LEU A 184 4.40 -4.09 14.38
N LEU A 185 5.71 -4.27 14.37
CA LEU A 185 6.57 -3.95 15.51
C LEU A 185 6.81 -2.42 15.55
N PRO A 186 6.89 -1.83 16.75
CA PRO A 186 7.17 -0.40 16.89
C PRO A 186 8.58 -0.08 16.40
N LYS A 187 8.73 1.11 15.80
CA LYS A 187 9.97 1.58 15.16
C LYS A 187 11.14 1.78 16.12
N GLU A 188 10.82 1.96 17.40
CA GLU A 188 11.78 2.13 18.49
C GLU A 188 12.49 0.81 18.81
N LYS A 189 11.82 -0.33 18.64
CA LYS A 189 12.37 -1.64 19.00
C LYS A 189 13.29 -2.24 17.94
N VAL A 190 12.97 -2.05 16.66
CA VAL A 190 13.65 -2.74 15.55
C VAL A 190 14.07 -1.76 14.47
N ARG A 191 15.31 -1.90 13.99
CA ARG A 191 15.79 -1.25 12.76
C ARG A 191 16.35 -2.27 11.79
N VAL A 192 15.83 -2.25 10.56
CA VAL A 192 16.36 -3.03 9.44
C VAL A 192 17.02 -2.07 8.46
N LYS A 193 18.33 -2.20 8.27
CA LYS A 193 19.14 -1.41 7.35
C LYS A 193 19.25 -2.14 6.01
N ALA A 194 18.94 -1.46 4.93
CA ALA A 194 19.11 -1.99 3.58
C ALA A 194 19.84 -0.99 2.67
N THR A 195 20.51 -1.48 1.63
CA THR A 195 21.20 -0.66 0.63
C THR A 195 20.62 -0.97 -0.74
N CYS A 196 20.38 0.06 -1.55
CA CYS A 196 20.00 -0.13 -2.96
C CYS A 196 21.22 -0.59 -3.77
N ILE A 197 21.19 -1.80 -4.33
CA ILE A 197 22.29 -2.32 -5.17
C ILE A 197 22.10 -1.85 -6.60
N GLU A 198 20.97 -2.21 -7.20
CA GLU A 198 20.72 -2.05 -8.63
C GLU A 198 19.25 -1.72 -8.88
N LYS A 199 19.00 -0.98 -9.97
CA LYS A 199 17.68 -0.81 -10.56
C LYS A 199 17.71 -1.41 -11.95
N THR A 200 16.91 -2.44 -12.18
CA THR A 200 16.90 -3.19 -13.43
C THR A 200 15.48 -3.32 -13.99
N LEU A 201 15.34 -3.87 -15.18
CA LEU A 201 14.05 -4.22 -15.77
C LEU A 201 13.91 -5.74 -15.75
N SER A 202 12.71 -6.25 -15.44
CA SER A 202 12.38 -7.67 -15.51
C SER A 202 12.64 -8.22 -16.92
N ASN A 203 12.63 -9.54 -17.03
CA ASN A 203 12.55 -10.19 -18.32
C ASN A 203 11.28 -9.75 -19.06
N LEU A 204 11.31 -9.87 -20.39
CA LEU A 204 10.19 -9.51 -21.23
C LEU A 204 9.03 -10.47 -21.01
N GLU A 205 7.95 -9.97 -20.44
CA GLU A 205 6.68 -10.68 -20.33
C GLU A 205 5.90 -10.49 -21.63
N ILE A 206 5.51 -11.60 -22.26
CA ILE A 206 4.79 -11.62 -23.53
C ILE A 206 3.36 -12.08 -23.28
N ASP A 207 2.42 -11.14 -23.37
CA ASP A 207 0.99 -11.41 -23.27
C ASP A 207 0.40 -11.51 -24.67
N TYR A 208 0.01 -12.72 -25.08
CA TYR A 208 -0.65 -12.94 -26.36
C TYR A 208 -2.13 -13.29 -26.17
N PHE A 209 -3.01 -12.48 -26.74
CA PHE A 209 -4.45 -12.69 -26.75
C PHE A 209 -4.93 -13.07 -28.14
N PHE A 210 -5.62 -14.20 -28.25
CA PHE A 210 -6.15 -14.71 -29.51
C PHE A 210 -7.58 -15.21 -29.36
N VAL A 211 -8.45 -14.78 -30.30
CA VAL A 211 -9.82 -15.30 -30.42
C VAL A 211 -9.98 -16.06 -31.74
N ARG A 212 -10.34 -17.34 -31.63
CA ARG A 212 -10.54 -18.23 -32.78
C ARG A 212 -11.65 -17.69 -33.69
N ARG A 213 -11.44 -17.74 -35.02
CA ARG A 213 -12.41 -17.37 -36.07
C ARG A 213 -12.96 -15.93 -35.99
N LYS A 214 -12.41 -15.07 -35.14
CA LYS A 214 -12.81 -13.66 -35.04
C LYS A 214 -11.76 -12.68 -35.58
N ASN A 215 -10.65 -13.17 -36.12
CA ASN A 215 -9.50 -12.35 -36.57
C ASN A 215 -9.04 -11.34 -35.50
N ILE A 216 -9.15 -11.70 -34.23
CA ILE A 216 -8.66 -10.89 -33.10
C ILE A 216 -7.40 -11.55 -32.58
N ARG A 217 -6.27 -10.86 -32.77
CA ARG A 217 -4.94 -11.21 -32.27
C ARG A 217 -4.32 -9.96 -31.69
N ARG A 218 -3.80 -10.01 -30.46
CA ARG A 218 -3.13 -8.89 -29.80
C ARG A 218 -1.90 -9.44 -29.09
N LEU A 219 -0.76 -8.79 -29.28
CA LEU A 219 0.49 -9.09 -28.59
C LEU A 219 0.85 -7.87 -27.74
N ARG A 220 1.13 -8.07 -26.46
CA ARG A 220 1.63 -7.05 -25.56
C ARG A 220 2.95 -7.52 -24.97
N LEU A 221 3.94 -6.63 -25.02
CA LEU A 221 5.31 -6.85 -24.60
C LEU A 221 5.56 -5.91 -23.41
N THR A 222 5.73 -6.45 -22.21
CA THR A 222 5.85 -5.67 -20.98
C THR A 222 7.13 -6.02 -20.23
N ARG A 223 7.82 -5.02 -19.70
CA ARG A 223 8.91 -5.20 -18.72
C ARG A 223 8.59 -4.38 -17.49
N LYS A 224 8.70 -5.00 -16.31
CA LYS A 224 8.45 -4.35 -15.03
C LYS A 224 9.76 -3.77 -14.48
N PRO A 225 9.78 -2.56 -13.94
CA PRO A 225 10.95 -2.05 -13.22
C PRO A 225 11.11 -2.82 -11.91
N LEU A 226 12.34 -3.22 -11.60
CA LEU A 226 12.74 -3.93 -10.40
C LEU A 226 13.83 -3.15 -9.69
N THR A 227 13.79 -3.16 -8.36
CA THR A 227 14.84 -2.59 -7.51
C THR A 227 15.41 -3.69 -6.63
N LEU A 228 16.73 -3.88 -6.64
CA LEU A 228 17.42 -4.86 -5.82
C LEU A 228 17.94 -4.17 -4.56
N LEU A 229 17.56 -4.69 -3.39
CA LEU A 229 18.05 -4.21 -2.09
C LEU A 229 18.87 -5.30 -1.41
N ARG A 230 20.03 -4.92 -0.86
CA ARG A 230 20.82 -5.73 0.06
C ARG A 230 20.38 -5.42 1.48
N ILE A 231 20.10 -6.43 2.29
CA ILE A 231 19.95 -6.23 3.74
C ILE A 231 21.35 -6.20 4.36
N ASN A 232 21.67 -5.10 5.03
CA ASN A 232 22.95 -4.97 5.73
C ASN A 232 22.80 -5.64 7.10
N ASP A 233 22.01 -5.02 7.98
CA ASP A 233 21.91 -5.39 9.39
C ASP A 233 20.46 -5.34 9.87
N ILE A 234 20.16 -6.18 10.86
CA ILE A 234 18.92 -6.19 11.61
C ILE A 234 19.28 -5.93 13.07
N GLU A 235 18.86 -4.80 13.63
CA GLU A 235 19.21 -4.35 14.97
C GLU A 235 17.98 -4.27 15.88
N LEU A 236 18.15 -4.74 17.13
CA LEU A 236 17.22 -4.54 18.24
C LEU A 236 17.76 -3.40 19.11
N LEU A 237 16.96 -2.36 19.38
CA LEU A 237 17.43 -1.17 20.09
C LEU A 237 17.00 -1.15 21.55
N GLU A 238 15.71 -1.28 21.80
CA GLU A 238 15.13 -1.13 23.14
C GLU A 238 14.65 -2.48 23.70
N PRO A 239 14.93 -2.77 24.98
CA PRO A 239 14.36 -3.91 25.67
C PRO A 239 12.83 -3.73 25.83
N LEU A 240 12.10 -4.84 25.92
CA LEU A 240 10.66 -4.84 26.08
C LEU A 240 10.29 -4.29 27.47
N GLN A 241 9.76 -3.08 27.54
CA GLN A 241 9.11 -2.66 28.79
C GLN A 241 7.79 -3.46 28.95
N PRO A 242 7.51 -4.04 30.13
CA PRO A 242 6.15 -4.41 30.47
C PRO A 242 5.32 -3.12 30.44
N SER A 243 4.26 -3.11 29.65
CA SER A 243 3.47 -1.91 29.36
C SER A 243 3.15 -1.10 30.61
N GLU A 244 3.79 0.06 30.76
CA GLU A 244 3.27 1.14 31.60
C GLU A 244 1.95 1.56 30.98
N THR A 245 0.85 1.10 31.57
CA THR A 245 -0.48 1.54 31.21
C THR A 245 -0.76 2.83 31.97
N GLU A 246 0.00 3.90 31.73
CA GLU A 246 -0.23 5.17 32.42
C GLU A 246 -0.09 6.39 31.49
N SER A 247 -1.21 7.11 31.37
CA SER A 247 -1.31 8.57 31.23
C SER A 247 -0.73 9.24 29.98
N LYS A 248 -1.59 9.43 28.97
CA LYS A 248 -1.73 10.76 28.37
C LYS A 248 -3.22 11.13 28.37
N SER A 249 -3.54 11.98 29.36
CA SER A 249 -4.75 12.79 29.47
C SER A 249 -4.93 13.71 28.27
#